data_AF-E0UAF7-F1
#
_entry.id   AF-E0UAF7-F1
#
_cell.length_a   1.000
_cell.length_b   1.000
_cell.length_c   1.000
_cell.angle_alpha   90.00
_cell.angle_beta   90.00
_cell.angle_gamma   90.00
#
_symmetry.space_group_name_H-M   'P 1'
#
loop_
_entity.id
_entity.type
_entity.pdbx_description
1 polymer ?
#
loop_
_entity_poly.entity_id
_entity_poly.type
_entity_poly.pdbx_seq_one_letter_code
_entity_poly.pdbx_strand_id
1 'polypeptide(L)'
;MLALLMVASIEGTIRFSQVSRHQECPLPLKKSVPNSPPTSQNFPYFYQLNNKYDPYGSCLLTSTAMVLGCLGKTVSPDSLYLEFQKRNLDRFLHSDIQYLLNEYEIDDNWSTNHQWSRVISHLKAGYPAIFSGPVSFTSRGHVIVLLGVEDDNFSCHDPYGKFDGTKYLNKPEAGKFVHYSRELIFAQSAGGSATTWAHLCQPHQPLKRVIGDENCSQQFKNKVRLVAKKINCDPSDLMAVISWESDGTFSPSKQNYAGSGATGLIQFMPHTALALGTTTQVLAQMTALDQLDYVEEYFNMIDPAKLKKSLADLYMAVLYPKAIGKSLNYGLFTTPGIAYQQNSGLDINRDGTISVSEAVAKIQARFI
;
A
#
# COMPACT_ATOMS: atom_id res chain seq x y z
N MET A 1 -15.42 -25.36 -5.69
CA MET A 1 -14.40 -26.43 -5.82
C MET A 1 -13.11 -25.84 -5.26
N LEU A 2 -12.93 -25.94 -3.94
CA LEU A 2 -11.85 -25.26 -3.20
C LEU A 2 -10.54 -26.06 -3.29
N ALA A 3 -9.37 -25.39 -3.43
CA ALA A 3 -8.09 -26.00 -3.05
C ALA A 3 -8.00 -26.17 -1.54
N LEU A 4 -7.13 -27.08 -1.11
CA LEU A 4 -7.31 -27.81 0.13
C LEU A 4 -5.95 -28.07 0.79
N LEU A 5 -5.52 -27.17 1.65
CA LEU A 5 -4.10 -27.07 1.93
C LEU A 5 -3.55 -27.81 3.15
N MET A 6 -2.47 -28.59 2.93
CA MET A 6 -1.40 -28.86 3.90
C MET A 6 -0.26 -27.86 3.67
N VAL A 7 -0.25 -26.76 4.42
CA VAL A 7 0.92 -25.86 4.46
C VAL A 7 2.02 -26.55 5.27
N ALA A 8 3.16 -26.85 4.64
CA ALA A 8 4.32 -27.39 5.33
C ALA A 8 4.87 -26.34 6.33
N SER A 9 5.00 -26.74 7.61
CA SER A 9 5.51 -25.87 8.68
C SER A 9 6.90 -25.31 8.36
N ILE A 10 7.09 -24.01 8.60
CA ILE A 10 8.39 -23.34 8.56
C ILE A 10 8.89 -23.29 10.00
N GLU A 11 9.87 -24.12 10.35
CA GLU A 11 10.51 -24.09 11.67
C GLU A 11 11.55 -22.96 11.71
N GLY A 12 11.32 -21.95 12.57
CA GLY A 12 12.27 -20.87 12.83
C GLY A 12 11.85 -20.02 14.04
N THR A 13 12.74 -19.89 15.02
CA THR A 13 12.53 -19.18 16.29
C THR A 13 12.43 -17.67 16.09
N ILE A 14 11.33 -17.01 16.52
CA ILE A 14 11.13 -15.55 16.35
C ILE A 14 10.55 -14.88 17.63
N ARG A 15 10.97 -13.62 17.85
CA ARG A 15 10.56 -12.70 18.92
C ARG A 15 9.28 -11.93 18.56
N PHE A 16 8.44 -11.71 19.57
CA PHE A 16 7.14 -11.04 19.47
C PHE A 16 7.21 -9.51 19.37
N SER A 17 6.36 -8.90 18.53
CA SER A 17 5.97 -7.49 18.62
C SER A 17 4.43 -7.37 18.60
N GLN A 18 3.87 -6.54 19.47
CA GLN A 18 2.41 -6.39 19.64
C GLN A 18 1.79 -5.56 18.51
N VAL A 19 0.76 -6.10 17.85
CA VAL A 19 -0.07 -5.41 16.85
C VAL A 19 -1.09 -4.50 17.55
N SER A 20 -1.15 -3.22 17.15
CA SER A 20 -2.10 -2.23 17.66
C SER A 20 -3.36 -2.19 16.78
N ARG A 21 -4.54 -2.25 17.40
CA ARG A 21 -5.85 -2.28 16.71
C ARG A 21 -6.24 -0.90 16.20
N HIS A 22 -6.63 -0.79 14.93
CA HIS A 22 -7.23 0.42 14.37
C HIS A 22 -8.75 0.26 14.24
N GLN A 23 -9.50 1.23 14.75
CA GLN A 23 -10.96 1.26 14.73
C GLN A 23 -11.47 1.97 13.46
N GLU A 24 -12.48 1.39 12.80
CA GLU A 24 -13.05 1.87 11.54
C GLU A 24 -13.70 3.26 11.65
N CYS A 25 -13.49 4.12 10.65
CA CYS A 25 -14.29 5.31 10.43
C CYS A 25 -14.58 5.44 8.92
N PRO A 26 -15.85 5.62 8.50
CA PRO A 26 -16.20 5.66 7.09
C PRO A 26 -15.66 6.94 6.43
N LEU A 27 -14.87 6.77 5.36
CA LEU A 27 -14.45 7.85 4.47
C LEU A 27 -15.68 8.45 3.75
N PRO A 28 -15.70 9.76 3.45
CA PRO A 28 -16.75 10.35 2.63
C PRO A 28 -16.77 9.72 1.21
N LEU A 29 -17.95 9.28 0.79
CA LEU A 29 -18.18 8.60 -0.50
C LEU A 29 -18.14 9.54 -1.72
N LYS A 30 -17.54 9.00 -2.80
CA LYS A 30 -17.66 9.30 -4.26
C LYS A 30 -16.93 10.52 -4.86
N LYS A 31 -15.90 10.24 -5.68
CA LYS A 31 -15.96 9.92 -7.13
C LYS A 31 -14.73 9.08 -7.50
N SER A 32 -14.84 8.19 -8.50
CA SER A 32 -13.71 7.43 -9.05
C SER A 32 -12.63 8.39 -9.52
N VAL A 33 -11.38 8.13 -9.12
CA VAL A 33 -10.24 8.96 -9.53
C VAL A 33 -9.99 8.75 -11.02
N PRO A 34 -9.86 9.81 -11.82
CA PRO A 34 -9.43 9.65 -13.21
C PRO A 34 -8.01 9.07 -13.24
N ASN A 35 -7.80 8.03 -14.06
CA ASN A 35 -6.48 7.42 -14.33
C ASN A 35 -5.57 8.34 -15.17
N SER A 36 -5.84 9.64 -15.21
CA SER A 36 -5.17 10.62 -16.07
C SER A 36 -4.61 11.76 -15.20
N PRO A 37 -3.52 12.41 -15.63
CA PRO A 37 -2.95 13.51 -14.89
C PRO A 37 -3.98 14.64 -14.69
N PRO A 38 -3.98 15.32 -13.53
CA PRO A 38 -4.88 16.46 -13.31
C PRO A 38 -4.71 17.52 -14.41
N THR A 39 -5.80 17.85 -15.08
CA THR A 39 -5.89 18.99 -16.00
C THR A 39 -5.90 20.28 -15.18
N SER A 40 -5.14 21.30 -15.61
CA SER A 40 -4.74 22.52 -14.87
C SER A 40 -5.85 23.50 -14.44
N GLN A 41 -7.10 23.08 -14.27
CA GLN A 41 -8.19 23.90 -13.74
C GLN A 41 -8.66 23.35 -12.39
N ASN A 42 -8.29 24.10 -11.34
CA ASN A 42 -8.61 23.97 -9.91
C ASN A 42 -7.66 23.10 -9.05
N PHE A 43 -6.38 23.45 -9.01
CA PHE A 43 -5.53 23.08 -7.87
C PHE A 43 -5.91 23.91 -6.64
N PRO A 44 -6.30 23.30 -5.51
CA PRO A 44 -6.58 24.05 -4.29
C PRO A 44 -5.28 24.53 -3.67
N TYR A 45 -5.31 25.77 -3.20
CA TYR A 45 -4.23 26.35 -2.43
C TYR A 45 -4.71 26.63 -1.01
N PHE A 46 -3.93 26.21 -0.03
CA PHE A 46 -4.18 26.48 1.38
C PHE A 46 -2.99 27.23 1.96
N TYR A 47 -3.26 28.42 2.50
CA TYR A 47 -2.26 29.19 3.22
C TYR A 47 -2.20 28.75 4.68
N GLN A 48 -1.08 28.17 5.14
CA GLN A 48 -1.03 27.50 6.44
C GLN A 48 -1.28 28.43 7.64
N LEU A 49 -0.97 29.74 7.52
CA LEU A 49 -1.24 30.67 8.63
C LEU A 49 -2.74 30.96 8.82
N ASN A 50 -3.60 30.53 7.89
CA ASN A 50 -5.05 30.53 8.06
C ASN A 50 -5.59 29.26 8.73
N ASN A 51 -4.74 28.23 8.94
CA ASN A 51 -5.19 27.01 9.60
C ASN A 51 -5.56 27.32 11.06
N LYS A 52 -6.67 26.76 11.51
CA LYS A 52 -7.10 26.87 12.91
C LYS A 52 -6.15 26.12 13.84
N TYR A 53 -5.61 24.99 13.39
CA TYR A 53 -4.76 24.13 14.21
C TYR A 53 -3.30 24.18 13.75
N ASP A 54 -2.43 24.60 14.68
CA ASP A 54 -0.99 24.74 14.51
C ASP A 54 -0.53 25.40 13.18
N PRO A 55 -0.88 26.68 12.95
CA PRO A 55 -0.54 27.39 11.71
C PRO A 55 0.97 27.44 11.40
N TYR A 56 1.83 27.34 12.41
CA TYR A 56 3.29 27.42 12.23
C TYR A 56 3.98 26.05 12.05
N GLY A 57 3.29 24.94 12.30
CA GLY A 57 3.83 23.58 12.16
C GLY A 57 2.97 22.63 11.33
N SER A 58 1.99 23.16 10.57
CA SER A 58 1.06 22.37 9.75
C SER A 58 1.45 22.28 8.26
N CYS A 59 2.67 22.66 7.87
CA CYS A 59 3.09 22.69 6.46
C CYS A 59 2.95 21.33 5.75
N LEU A 60 3.24 20.22 6.42
CA LEU A 60 3.09 18.87 5.86
C LEU A 60 1.61 18.52 5.62
N LEU A 61 0.74 18.66 6.63
CA LEU A 61 -0.71 18.40 6.45
C LEU A 61 -1.36 19.38 5.45
N THR A 62 -0.90 20.62 5.40
CA THR A 62 -1.37 21.61 4.42
C THR A 62 -0.98 21.19 3.00
N SER A 63 0.25 20.75 2.81
CA SER A 63 0.75 20.20 1.54
C SER A 63 0.01 18.92 1.15
N THR A 64 -0.24 18.01 2.09
CA THR A 64 -1.05 16.80 1.89
C THR A 64 -2.47 17.14 1.44
N ALA A 65 -3.13 18.12 2.06
CA ALA A 65 -4.46 18.57 1.66
C ALA A 65 -4.48 19.14 0.23
N MET A 66 -3.47 19.94 -0.13
CA MET A 66 -3.33 20.45 -1.49
C MET A 66 -3.16 19.30 -2.50
N VAL A 67 -2.26 18.34 -2.23
CA VAL A 67 -2.04 17.17 -3.09
C VAL A 67 -3.30 16.32 -3.25
N LEU A 68 -4.01 16.03 -2.16
CA LEU A 68 -5.28 15.30 -2.20
C LEU A 68 -6.31 16.04 -3.07
N GLY A 69 -6.39 17.36 -2.92
CA GLY A 69 -7.20 18.23 -3.76
C GLY A 69 -6.83 18.21 -5.24
N CYS A 70 -5.53 18.25 -5.56
CA CYS A 70 -5.02 18.10 -6.92
C CYS A 70 -5.49 16.78 -7.55
N LEU A 71 -5.60 15.73 -6.74
CA LEU A 71 -6.01 14.38 -7.16
C LEU A 71 -7.52 14.13 -6.97
N GLY A 72 -8.32 15.21 -6.89
CA GLY A 72 -9.78 15.15 -6.94
C GLY A 72 -10.45 14.80 -5.61
N LYS A 73 -9.73 14.89 -4.47
CA LYS A 73 -10.29 14.62 -3.14
C LYS A 73 -10.61 15.93 -2.42
N THR A 74 -11.77 16.01 -1.79
CA THR A 74 -12.20 17.21 -1.06
C THR A 74 -11.84 17.09 0.43
N VAL A 75 -10.77 17.77 0.84
CA VAL A 75 -10.29 17.81 2.23
C VAL A 75 -9.76 19.20 2.58
N SER A 76 -9.63 19.51 3.88
CA SER A 76 -8.94 20.71 4.36
C SER A 76 -7.77 20.33 5.29
N PRO A 77 -6.76 21.22 5.46
CA PRO A 77 -5.66 20.96 6.40
C PRO A 77 -6.17 20.71 7.83
N ASP A 78 -7.17 21.49 8.28
CA ASP A 78 -7.77 21.34 9.61
C ASP A 78 -8.58 20.04 9.76
N SER A 79 -9.25 19.56 8.70
CA SER A 79 -9.93 18.26 8.76
C SER A 79 -8.95 17.11 8.88
N LEU A 80 -7.82 17.17 8.16
CA LEU A 80 -6.75 16.17 8.29
C LEU A 80 -6.09 16.22 9.68
N TYR A 81 -5.90 17.42 10.23
CA TYR A 81 -5.36 17.57 11.59
C TYR A 81 -6.23 16.86 12.63
N LEU A 82 -7.55 17.11 12.59
CA LEU A 82 -8.51 16.46 13.50
C LEU A 82 -8.56 14.94 13.27
N GLU A 83 -8.43 14.48 12.03
CA GLU A 83 -8.37 13.06 11.69
C GLU A 83 -7.14 12.38 12.31
N PHE A 84 -5.97 13.00 12.24
CA PHE A 84 -4.75 12.52 12.89
C PHE A 84 -4.93 12.43 14.42
N GLN A 85 -5.49 13.47 15.05
CA GLN A 85 -5.76 13.45 16.50
C GLN A 85 -6.72 12.33 16.89
N LYS A 86 -7.82 12.18 16.15
CA LYS A 86 -8.84 11.15 16.42
C LYS A 86 -8.24 9.74 16.33
N ARG A 87 -7.30 9.53 15.42
CA ARG A 87 -6.68 8.23 15.14
C ARG A 87 -5.38 7.99 15.90
N ASN A 88 -4.96 8.95 16.74
CA ASN A 88 -3.67 8.94 17.44
C ASN A 88 -2.47 8.72 16.48
N LEU A 89 -2.53 9.37 15.31
CA LEU A 89 -1.45 9.37 14.32
C LEU A 89 -0.52 10.57 14.55
N ASP A 90 0.75 10.40 14.20
CA ASP A 90 1.74 11.46 14.25
C ASP A 90 1.90 12.14 12.89
N ARG A 91 1.48 13.40 12.81
CA ARG A 91 1.51 14.22 11.60
C ARG A 91 2.92 14.58 11.11
N PHE A 92 3.96 14.24 11.86
CA PHE A 92 5.36 14.37 11.45
C PHE A 92 5.95 13.04 10.96
N LEU A 93 5.29 11.90 11.19
CA LEU A 93 5.75 10.60 10.72
C LEU A 93 5.28 10.35 9.28
N HIS A 94 6.24 10.15 8.38
CA HIS A 94 5.95 9.86 6.97
C HIS A 94 5.14 8.58 6.75
N SER A 95 5.27 7.58 7.63
CA SER A 95 4.46 6.36 7.61
C SER A 95 2.97 6.64 7.80
N ASP A 96 2.64 7.61 8.65
CA ASP A 96 1.25 7.95 8.96
C ASP A 96 0.64 8.81 7.86
N ILE A 97 1.46 9.63 7.20
CA ILE A 97 1.08 10.32 5.96
C ILE A 97 0.83 9.31 4.83
N GLN A 98 1.70 8.33 4.64
CA GLN A 98 1.52 7.23 3.68
C GLN A 98 0.22 6.47 3.94
N TYR A 99 -0.05 6.15 5.20
CA TYR A 99 -1.28 5.49 5.61
C TYR A 99 -2.52 6.32 5.24
N LEU A 100 -2.51 7.62 5.56
CA LEU A 100 -3.60 8.53 5.19
C LEU A 100 -3.78 8.60 3.66
N LEU A 101 -2.71 8.82 2.89
CA LEU A 101 -2.77 8.91 1.43
C LEU A 101 -3.36 7.64 0.81
N ASN A 102 -2.95 6.47 1.30
CA ASN A 102 -3.48 5.18 0.87
C ASN A 102 -4.99 5.05 1.14
N GLU A 103 -5.49 5.55 2.27
CA GLU A 103 -6.93 5.58 2.57
C GLU A 103 -7.72 6.42 1.54
N TYR A 104 -7.11 7.50 1.06
CA TYR A 104 -7.66 8.30 -0.05
C TYR A 104 -7.36 7.72 -1.45
N GLU A 105 -6.86 6.49 -1.55
CA GLU A 105 -6.52 5.80 -2.79
C GLU A 105 -5.39 6.47 -3.59
N ILE A 106 -4.46 7.11 -2.88
CA ILE A 106 -3.26 7.73 -3.45
C ILE A 106 -2.05 6.84 -3.12
N ASP A 107 -1.36 6.38 -4.17
CA ASP A 107 -0.06 5.72 -4.03
C ASP A 107 0.97 6.79 -3.67
N ASP A 108 1.69 6.51 -2.60
CA ASP A 108 2.79 7.33 -2.14
C ASP A 108 4.11 6.57 -2.23
N ASN A 109 4.89 6.93 -3.24
CA ASN A 109 6.26 6.52 -3.35
C ASN A 109 7.17 7.49 -2.57
N TRP A 110 7.16 7.30 -1.26
CA TRP A 110 7.99 7.98 -0.28
C TRP A 110 9.46 7.52 -0.34
N SER A 111 10.40 8.46 -0.28
CA SER A 111 11.80 8.18 0.00
C SER A 111 12.51 9.45 0.48
N THR A 112 13.52 9.29 1.33
CA THR A 112 14.46 10.36 1.68
C THR A 112 15.58 10.56 0.64
N ASN A 113 15.67 9.66 -0.34
CA ASN A 113 16.78 9.57 -1.30
C ASN A 113 16.31 9.42 -2.75
N HIS A 114 15.20 10.06 -3.13
CA HIS A 114 14.77 10.07 -4.53
C HIS A 114 15.79 10.80 -5.41
N GLN A 115 16.17 10.19 -6.54
CA GLN A 115 16.94 10.90 -7.56
C GLN A 115 16.07 12.00 -8.19
N TRP A 116 16.65 13.18 -8.43
CA TRP A 116 15.94 14.27 -9.09
C TRP A 116 15.35 13.89 -10.46
N SER A 117 16.02 13.03 -11.22
CA SER A 117 15.52 12.49 -12.48
C SER A 117 14.16 11.80 -12.33
N ARG A 118 13.95 11.07 -11.22
CA ARG A 118 12.68 10.41 -10.89
C ARG A 118 11.61 11.43 -10.51
N VAL A 119 11.94 12.38 -9.64
CA VAL A 119 11.01 13.45 -9.22
C VAL A 119 10.54 14.26 -10.44
N ILE A 120 11.47 14.68 -11.30
CA ILE A 120 11.15 15.42 -12.53
C ILE A 120 10.30 14.59 -13.48
N SER A 121 10.60 13.29 -13.64
CA SER A 121 9.79 12.41 -14.50
C SER A 121 8.36 12.25 -13.96
N HIS A 122 8.19 12.15 -12.65
CA HIS A 122 6.88 12.10 -11.98
C HIS A 122 6.08 13.39 -12.21
N LEU A 123 6.71 14.54 -12.03
CA LEU A 123 6.09 15.85 -12.27
C LEU A 123 5.73 16.06 -13.75
N LYS A 124 6.58 15.59 -14.69
CA LYS A 124 6.29 15.62 -16.14
C LYS A 124 5.17 14.69 -16.55
N ALA A 125 4.94 13.61 -15.80
CA ALA A 125 3.75 12.80 -15.93
C ALA A 125 2.48 13.50 -15.38
N GLY A 126 2.62 14.72 -14.85
CA GLY A 126 1.55 15.59 -14.37
C GLY A 126 1.07 15.27 -12.96
N TYR A 127 1.82 14.46 -12.20
CA TYR A 127 1.49 14.12 -10.82
C TYR A 127 2.24 15.00 -9.82
N PRO A 128 1.58 15.49 -8.75
CA PRO A 128 2.23 16.36 -7.77
C PRO A 128 3.16 15.57 -6.83
N ALA A 129 4.05 16.30 -6.17
CA ALA A 129 4.92 15.75 -5.12
C ALA A 129 4.96 16.66 -3.90
N ILE A 130 5.00 16.06 -2.71
CA ILE A 130 5.31 16.79 -1.48
C ILE A 130 6.83 16.77 -1.31
N PHE A 131 7.43 17.94 -1.15
CA PHE A 131 8.88 18.12 -1.15
C PHE A 131 9.34 18.96 0.03
N SER A 132 10.54 18.64 0.51
CA SER A 132 11.34 19.49 1.39
C SER A 132 12.80 19.03 1.33
N GLY A 133 13.66 19.61 2.17
CA GLY A 133 15.05 19.21 2.28
C GLY A 133 15.59 19.40 3.70
N PRO A 134 16.70 18.74 4.06
CA PRO A 134 17.28 18.83 5.40
C PRO A 134 17.92 20.19 5.70
N VAL A 135 18.24 21.00 4.68
CA VAL A 135 18.75 22.39 4.79
C VAL A 135 17.61 23.39 4.53
N SER A 136 16.35 22.94 4.67
CA SER A 136 15.13 23.56 4.13
C SER A 136 15.07 25.09 4.18
N PHE A 137 14.16 25.65 3.39
CA PHE A 137 13.75 27.05 3.36
C PHE A 137 13.72 27.82 4.69
N THR A 138 13.54 27.14 5.83
CA THR A 138 13.75 27.69 7.17
C THR A 138 14.67 26.79 8.02
N SER A 139 15.25 27.36 9.08
CA SER A 139 16.09 26.63 10.05
C SER A 139 15.36 25.50 10.80
N ARG A 140 14.03 25.43 10.73
CA ARG A 140 13.20 24.41 11.41
C ARG A 140 12.64 23.34 10.48
N GLY A 141 12.94 23.38 9.18
CA GLY A 141 12.22 22.57 8.21
C GLY A 141 11.05 23.34 7.58
N HIS A 142 10.76 23.07 6.32
CA HIS A 142 9.55 23.56 5.63
C HIS A 142 9.21 22.66 4.47
N VAL A 143 7.92 22.44 4.24
CA VAL A 143 7.38 21.52 3.23
C VAL A 143 6.52 22.30 2.25
N ILE A 144 6.73 22.04 0.97
CA ILE A 144 5.97 22.62 -0.14
C ILE A 144 5.44 21.52 -1.07
N VAL A 145 4.60 21.91 -2.03
CA VAL A 145 4.12 21.02 -3.08
C VAL A 145 4.75 21.43 -4.41
N LEU A 146 5.39 20.47 -5.08
CA LEU A 146 5.79 20.60 -6.48
C LEU A 146 4.64 20.12 -7.35
N LEU A 147 4.18 20.96 -8.29
CA LEU A 147 3.03 20.69 -9.16
C LEU A 147 3.46 20.26 -10.57
N GLY A 148 4.59 20.78 -11.05
CA GLY A 148 5.07 20.55 -12.40
C GLY A 148 6.45 21.15 -12.64
N VAL A 149 7.00 20.86 -13.82
CA VAL A 149 8.25 21.45 -14.30
C VAL A 149 7.97 22.12 -15.66
N GLU A 150 8.28 23.41 -15.73
CA GLU A 150 8.13 24.25 -16.92
C GLU A 150 9.50 24.90 -17.21
N ASP A 151 10.07 24.59 -18.37
CA ASP A 151 11.44 24.99 -18.74
C ASP A 151 12.48 24.56 -17.66
N ASP A 152 13.12 25.55 -17.00
CA ASP A 152 14.07 25.36 -15.91
C ASP A 152 13.49 25.71 -14.52
N ASN A 153 12.17 25.88 -14.42
CA ASN A 153 11.47 26.22 -13.19
C ASN A 153 10.54 25.09 -12.72
N PHE A 154 10.32 25.04 -11.42
CA PHE A 154 9.27 24.26 -10.78
C PHE A 154 8.08 25.17 -10.51
N SER A 155 6.89 24.73 -10.93
CA SER A 155 5.63 25.34 -10.48
C SER A 155 5.24 24.71 -9.15
N CYS A 156 4.98 25.54 -8.14
CA CYS A 156 4.81 25.08 -6.76
C CYS A 156 3.59 25.70 -6.06
N HIS A 157 3.13 25.01 -5.03
CA HIS A 157 2.38 25.62 -3.94
C HIS A 157 3.22 25.62 -2.68
N ASP A 158 3.45 26.81 -2.13
CA ASP A 158 4.19 27.00 -0.90
C ASP A 158 3.23 27.46 0.21
N PRO A 159 2.92 26.60 1.19
CA PRO A 159 1.87 26.89 2.15
C PRO A 159 2.21 28.07 3.08
N TYR A 160 3.49 28.47 3.20
CA TYR A 160 3.93 29.56 4.08
C TYR A 160 4.06 30.92 3.36
N GLY A 161 3.97 30.94 2.03
CA GLY A 161 4.12 32.13 1.20
C GLY A 161 5.26 32.02 0.20
N LYS A 162 5.67 33.12 -0.43
CA LYS A 162 6.75 33.09 -1.43
C LYS A 162 8.12 33.24 -0.79
N PHE A 163 9.03 32.31 -1.04
CA PHE A 163 10.44 32.40 -0.68
C PHE A 163 11.24 33.09 -1.79
N ASP A 164 12.09 34.05 -1.43
CA ASP A 164 12.96 34.77 -2.39
C ASP A 164 14.41 34.27 -2.42
N GLY A 165 14.70 33.18 -1.70
CA GLY A 165 16.06 32.65 -1.50
C GLY A 165 16.67 33.05 -0.15
N THR A 166 16.12 34.06 0.52
CA THR A 166 16.59 34.53 1.83
C THR A 166 15.48 34.63 2.87
N LYS A 167 14.29 35.11 2.46
CA LYS A 167 13.15 35.36 3.35
C LYS A 167 11.83 35.00 2.69
N TYR A 168 10.79 34.94 3.52
CA TYR A 168 9.43 34.70 3.08
C TYR A 168 8.62 35.99 2.97
N LEU A 169 7.85 36.10 1.89
CA LEU A 169 6.65 36.91 1.79
C LEU A 169 5.44 36.05 2.21
N ASN A 170 5.11 36.08 3.49
CA ASN A 170 4.02 35.33 4.10
C ASN A 170 2.69 36.11 4.06
N LYS A 171 2.10 36.21 2.86
CA LYS A 171 0.76 36.77 2.66
C LYS A 171 -0.19 35.71 2.08
N PRO A 172 -1.51 35.83 2.31
CA PRO A 172 -2.50 35.02 1.60
C PRO A 172 -2.22 35.02 0.08
N GLU A 173 -2.39 33.86 -0.55
CA GLU A 173 -2.10 33.59 -1.97
C GLU A 173 -0.64 33.80 -2.44
N ALA A 174 0.28 34.33 -1.62
CA ALA A 174 1.64 34.64 -2.09
C ALA A 174 2.43 33.39 -2.53
N GLY A 175 2.16 32.24 -1.92
CA GLY A 175 2.78 30.96 -2.26
C GLY A 175 2.02 30.15 -3.32
N LYS A 176 0.93 30.69 -3.88
CA LYS A 176 0.12 30.01 -4.89
C LYS A 176 0.72 30.15 -6.28
N PHE A 177 0.94 29.01 -6.94
CA PHE A 177 1.60 28.91 -8.25
C PHE A 177 2.88 29.73 -8.35
N VAL A 178 3.73 29.64 -7.32
CA VAL A 178 5.05 30.25 -7.38
C VAL A 178 5.95 29.44 -8.29
N HIS A 179 6.75 30.15 -9.10
CA HIS A 179 7.76 29.54 -9.95
C HIS A 179 9.11 29.69 -9.27
N TYR A 180 9.69 28.58 -8.84
CA TYR A 180 11.01 28.53 -8.23
C TYR A 180 12.01 27.93 -9.23
N SER A 181 13.18 28.56 -9.37
CA SER A 181 14.22 28.04 -10.25
C SER A 181 14.72 26.68 -9.78
N ARG A 182 15.20 25.85 -10.71
CA ARG A 182 15.85 24.59 -10.37
C ARG A 182 17.00 24.79 -9.37
N GLU A 183 17.79 25.84 -9.55
CA GLU A 183 18.88 26.20 -8.64
C GLU A 183 18.37 26.43 -7.22
N LEU A 184 17.29 27.21 -7.05
CA LEU A 184 16.73 27.48 -5.74
C LEU A 184 16.21 26.21 -5.07
N ILE A 185 15.42 25.41 -5.79
CA ILE A 185 14.87 24.14 -5.26
C ILE A 185 15.99 23.16 -4.88
N PHE A 186 17.03 23.06 -5.70
CA PHE A 186 18.16 22.17 -5.43
C PHE A 186 18.97 22.65 -4.22
N ALA A 187 19.20 23.96 -4.09
CA ALA A 187 19.86 24.53 -2.91
C ALA A 187 19.09 24.20 -1.61
N GLN A 188 17.75 24.20 -1.65
CA GLN A 188 16.93 23.81 -0.50
C GLN A 188 16.96 22.29 -0.21
N SER A 189 17.38 21.47 -1.17
CA SER A 189 17.51 20.02 -1.02
C SER A 189 18.92 19.61 -0.60
N ALA A 190 19.12 19.35 0.68
CA ALA A 190 20.37 18.80 1.22
C ALA A 190 21.64 19.50 0.70
N GLY A 191 21.56 20.81 0.46
CA GLY A 191 22.67 21.61 -0.07
C GLY A 191 23.00 21.36 -1.54
N GLY A 192 22.03 21.05 -2.40
CA GLY A 192 22.28 20.76 -3.81
C GLY A 192 22.59 19.29 -4.11
N SER A 193 22.16 18.37 -3.23
CA SER A 193 22.35 16.93 -3.46
C SER A 193 21.69 16.46 -4.76
N ALA A 194 22.28 15.43 -5.39
CA ALA A 194 21.68 14.71 -6.50
C ALA A 194 20.38 13.97 -6.12
N THR A 195 20.13 13.83 -4.82
CA THR A 195 18.93 13.22 -4.24
C THR A 195 18.16 14.20 -3.37
N THR A 196 16.89 13.87 -3.12
CA THR A 196 16.02 14.61 -2.24
C THR A 196 15.02 13.71 -1.53
N TRP A 197 14.40 14.23 -0.47
CA TRP A 197 13.24 13.58 0.11
C TRP A 197 11.96 14.07 -0.57
N ALA A 198 11.09 13.13 -0.93
CA ALA A 198 9.81 13.46 -1.51
C ALA A 198 8.77 12.35 -1.30
N HIS A 199 7.51 12.77 -1.18
CA HIS A 199 6.37 11.91 -1.45
C HIS A 199 5.97 12.11 -2.91
N LEU A 200 6.16 11.08 -3.74
CA LEU A 200 5.71 11.10 -5.13
C LEU A 200 4.29 10.53 -5.18
N CYS A 201 3.30 11.41 -5.24
CA CYS A 201 1.90 11.07 -5.06
C CYS A 201 1.18 10.91 -6.39
N GLN A 202 0.48 9.79 -6.59
CA GLN A 202 -0.35 9.54 -7.78
C GLN A 202 -1.57 8.70 -7.40
N PRO A 203 -2.65 8.69 -8.20
CA PRO A 203 -3.75 7.75 -7.98
C PRO A 203 -3.27 6.29 -7.96
N HIS A 204 -3.87 5.46 -7.11
CA HIS A 204 -3.70 4.01 -7.19
C HIS A 204 -4.01 3.51 -8.60
N GLN A 205 -3.11 2.68 -9.15
CA GLN A 205 -3.42 1.91 -10.35
C GLN A 205 -4.56 0.94 -10.03
N PRO A 206 -5.59 0.80 -10.89
CA PRO A 206 -6.70 -0.12 -10.65
C PRO A 206 -6.22 -1.55 -10.37
N LEU A 207 -6.84 -2.23 -9.40
CA LEU A 207 -6.61 -3.67 -9.23
C LEU A 207 -7.25 -4.42 -10.39
N LYS A 208 -6.62 -5.52 -10.83
CA LYS A 208 -7.33 -6.48 -11.68
C LYS A 208 -8.48 -7.08 -10.87
N ARG A 209 -9.66 -7.17 -11.48
CA ARG A 209 -10.82 -7.77 -10.80
C ARG A 209 -10.59 -9.27 -10.65
N VAL A 210 -11.08 -9.79 -9.53
CA VAL A 210 -11.10 -11.22 -9.24
C VAL A 210 -12.50 -11.65 -8.84
N ILE A 211 -12.79 -12.94 -8.94
CA ILE A 211 -14.05 -13.52 -8.44
C ILE A 211 -14.22 -13.13 -6.96
N GLY A 212 -15.39 -12.56 -6.61
CA GLY A 212 -15.69 -12.12 -5.25
C GLY A 212 -15.16 -10.72 -4.89
N ASP A 213 -14.59 -9.98 -5.82
CA ASP A 213 -14.10 -8.60 -5.62
C ASP A 213 -15.18 -7.64 -5.08
N GLU A 214 -16.46 -7.92 -5.39
CA GLU A 214 -17.64 -7.22 -4.86
C GLU A 214 -17.89 -7.44 -3.36
N ASN A 215 -17.30 -8.48 -2.77
CA ASN A 215 -17.40 -8.77 -1.32
C ASN A 215 -16.37 -7.97 -0.50
N CYS A 216 -15.47 -7.23 -1.16
CA CYS A 216 -14.42 -6.46 -0.50
C CYS A 216 -14.79 -4.99 -0.38
N SER A 217 -14.65 -4.43 0.83
CA SER A 217 -14.70 -2.99 1.04
C SER A 217 -13.49 -2.30 0.37
N GLN A 218 -13.61 -0.99 0.12
CA GLN A 218 -12.49 -0.21 -0.41
C GLN A 218 -11.30 -0.19 0.58
N GLN A 219 -11.59 -0.11 1.88
CA GLN A 219 -10.57 -0.18 2.94
C GLN A 219 -9.80 -1.51 2.89
N PHE A 220 -10.49 -2.62 2.62
CA PHE A 220 -9.83 -3.91 2.46
C PHE A 220 -8.86 -3.89 1.27
N LYS A 221 -9.29 -3.39 0.11
CA LYS A 221 -8.44 -3.27 -1.08
C LYS A 221 -7.24 -2.34 -0.83
N ASN A 222 -7.45 -1.24 -0.11
CA ASN A 222 -6.40 -0.31 0.29
C ASN A 222 -5.39 -0.99 1.24
N LYS A 223 -5.85 -1.77 2.22
CA LYS A 223 -4.96 -2.53 3.12
C LYS A 223 -4.19 -3.63 2.37
N VAL A 224 -4.83 -4.32 1.42
CA VAL A 224 -4.15 -5.30 0.55
C VAL A 224 -2.99 -4.66 -0.21
N ARG A 225 -3.12 -3.42 -0.70
CA ARG A 225 -2.02 -2.70 -1.35
C ARG A 225 -0.84 -2.44 -0.42
N LEU A 226 -1.12 -2.05 0.83
CA LEU A 226 -0.08 -1.86 1.84
C LEU A 226 0.65 -3.17 2.13
N VAL A 227 -0.11 -4.25 2.35
CA VAL A 227 0.47 -5.59 2.59
C VAL A 227 1.30 -6.03 1.39
N ALA A 228 0.75 -5.96 0.18
CA ALA A 228 1.44 -6.33 -1.06
C ALA A 228 2.73 -5.55 -1.28
N LYS A 229 2.74 -4.24 -0.98
CA LYS A 229 3.95 -3.41 -1.06
C LYS A 229 5.04 -3.87 -0.09
N LYS A 230 4.67 -4.20 1.16
CA LYS A 230 5.61 -4.67 2.17
C LYS A 230 6.17 -6.06 1.87
N ILE A 231 5.32 -6.97 1.39
CA ILE A 231 5.74 -8.34 0.99
C ILE A 231 6.23 -8.41 -0.46
N ASN A 232 6.31 -7.27 -1.15
CA ASN A 232 6.90 -7.11 -2.49
C ASN A 232 6.22 -7.96 -3.59
N CYS A 233 4.89 -7.98 -3.61
CA CYS A 233 4.09 -8.66 -4.63
C CYS A 233 3.09 -7.70 -5.33
N ASP A 234 2.47 -8.18 -6.42
CA ASP A 234 1.35 -7.47 -7.04
C ASP A 234 0.09 -7.60 -6.14
N PRO A 235 -0.58 -6.49 -5.80
CA PRO A 235 -1.77 -6.56 -4.95
C PRO A 235 -2.93 -7.33 -5.58
N SER A 236 -3.03 -7.37 -6.92
CA SER A 236 -4.04 -8.16 -7.63
C SER A 236 -3.75 -9.66 -7.54
N ASP A 237 -2.47 -10.05 -7.54
CA ASP A 237 -2.06 -11.44 -7.31
C ASP A 237 -2.41 -11.89 -5.89
N LEU A 238 -2.19 -11.02 -4.88
CA LEU A 238 -2.62 -11.29 -3.51
C LEU A 238 -4.15 -11.39 -3.40
N MET A 239 -4.90 -10.51 -4.07
CA MET A 239 -6.35 -10.61 -4.17
C MET A 239 -6.80 -11.95 -4.79
N ALA A 240 -6.13 -12.42 -5.85
CA ALA A 240 -6.46 -13.68 -6.50
C ALA A 240 -6.19 -14.90 -5.60
N VAL A 241 -5.08 -14.89 -4.86
CA VAL A 241 -4.78 -15.93 -3.86
C VAL A 241 -5.85 -15.93 -2.75
N ILE A 242 -6.17 -14.79 -2.16
CA ILE A 242 -7.22 -14.69 -1.12
C ILE A 242 -8.57 -15.12 -1.69
N SER A 243 -8.88 -14.71 -2.91
CA SER A 243 -10.10 -15.10 -3.61
C SER A 243 -10.19 -16.62 -3.73
N TRP A 244 -9.12 -17.31 -4.10
CA TRP A 244 -9.12 -18.77 -4.21
C TRP A 244 -9.26 -19.45 -2.84
N GLU A 245 -8.44 -19.06 -1.87
CA GLU A 245 -8.38 -19.66 -0.53
C GLU A 245 -9.67 -19.43 0.29
N SER A 246 -10.36 -18.31 0.02
CA SER A 246 -11.65 -18.00 0.65
C SER A 246 -12.88 -18.40 -0.18
N ASP A 247 -12.70 -19.05 -1.35
CA ASP A 247 -13.76 -19.36 -2.30
C ASP A 247 -14.55 -18.12 -2.78
N GLY A 248 -13.88 -16.98 -2.89
CA GLY A 248 -14.42 -15.69 -3.32
C GLY A 248 -15.20 -14.95 -2.25
N THR A 249 -15.25 -15.49 -1.03
CA THR A 249 -15.98 -14.85 0.07
C THR A 249 -15.19 -13.71 0.72
N PHE A 250 -13.85 -13.75 0.64
CA PHE A 250 -12.95 -12.86 1.38
C PHE A 250 -13.26 -12.84 2.90
N SER A 251 -13.80 -13.96 3.40
CA SER A 251 -14.23 -14.06 4.77
C SER A 251 -13.09 -14.53 5.69
N PRO A 252 -12.85 -13.86 6.82
CA PRO A 252 -11.85 -14.27 7.80
C PRO A 252 -12.22 -15.56 8.54
N SER A 253 -13.49 -15.98 8.47
CA SER A 253 -14.01 -17.19 9.11
C SER A 253 -14.19 -18.37 8.16
N LYS A 254 -13.75 -18.26 6.89
CA LYS A 254 -13.87 -19.37 5.93
C LYS A 254 -13.08 -20.58 6.41
N GLN A 255 -13.78 -21.64 6.78
CA GLN A 255 -13.16 -22.90 7.21
C GLN A 255 -12.98 -23.86 6.04
N ASN A 256 -11.94 -24.67 6.14
CA ASN A 256 -11.72 -25.78 5.23
C ASN A 256 -12.68 -26.95 5.53
N TYR A 257 -13.41 -27.42 4.51
CA TYR A 257 -14.41 -28.49 4.67
C TYR A 257 -13.84 -29.93 4.72
N ALA A 258 -12.54 -30.14 4.49
CA ALA A 258 -11.92 -31.47 4.60
C ALA A 258 -11.28 -31.75 5.95
N GLY A 259 -11.55 -30.91 6.96
CA GLY A 259 -11.16 -31.18 8.34
C GLY A 259 -9.70 -30.89 8.68
N SER A 260 -8.97 -30.13 7.84
CA SER A 260 -7.59 -29.68 8.16
C SER A 260 -7.55 -28.66 9.31
N GLY A 261 -8.68 -28.03 9.63
CA GLY A 261 -8.77 -26.94 10.59
C GLY A 261 -8.23 -25.60 10.09
N ALA A 262 -7.88 -25.51 8.80
CA ALA A 262 -7.48 -24.26 8.17
C ALA A 262 -8.63 -23.25 8.12
N THR A 263 -8.30 -21.97 8.33
CA THR A 263 -9.29 -20.89 8.45
C THR A 263 -8.80 -19.57 7.85
N GLY A 264 -9.69 -18.84 7.20
CA GLY A 264 -9.53 -17.42 6.87
C GLY A 264 -9.03 -17.13 5.46
N LEU A 265 -8.57 -15.88 5.27
CA LEU A 265 -8.25 -15.26 3.99
C LEU A 265 -7.23 -16.05 3.17
N ILE A 266 -6.26 -16.69 3.84
CA ILE A 266 -5.24 -17.55 3.20
C ILE A 266 -5.21 -18.96 3.78
N GLN A 267 -6.31 -19.40 4.41
CA GLN A 267 -6.44 -20.74 5.01
C GLN A 267 -5.31 -21.06 6.03
N PHE A 268 -5.15 -20.20 7.05
CA PHE A 268 -4.16 -20.40 8.12
C PHE A 268 -4.36 -21.75 8.82
N MET A 269 -3.33 -22.60 8.78
CA MET A 269 -3.34 -23.88 9.49
C MET A 269 -3.25 -23.67 11.01
N PRO A 270 -3.79 -24.58 11.85
CA PRO A 270 -3.73 -24.46 13.30
C PRO A 270 -2.32 -24.21 13.86
N HIS A 271 -1.31 -24.90 13.33
CA HIS A 271 0.08 -24.71 13.75
C HIS A 271 0.65 -23.35 13.30
N THR A 272 0.32 -22.89 12.10
CA THR A 272 0.71 -21.56 11.60
C THR A 272 0.08 -20.45 12.45
N ALA A 273 -1.20 -20.58 12.82
CA ALA A 273 -1.87 -19.63 13.71
C ALA A 273 -1.17 -19.55 15.08
N LEU A 274 -0.74 -20.69 15.63
CA LEU A 274 0.03 -20.73 16.88
C LEU A 274 1.40 -20.05 16.74
N ALA A 275 2.10 -20.25 15.61
CA ALA A 275 3.38 -19.59 15.34
C ALA A 275 3.24 -18.05 15.24
N LEU A 276 2.08 -17.58 14.77
CA LEU A 276 1.69 -16.17 14.74
C LEU A 276 1.13 -15.67 16.09
N GLY A 277 1.23 -16.46 17.16
CA GLY A 277 0.77 -16.07 18.50
C GLY A 277 -0.75 -15.99 18.67
N THR A 278 -1.52 -16.70 17.84
CA THR A 278 -2.99 -16.71 17.85
C THR A 278 -3.54 -18.13 17.66
N THR A 279 -4.84 -18.27 17.39
CA THR A 279 -5.47 -19.56 17.02
C THR A 279 -6.41 -19.37 15.84
N THR A 280 -6.77 -20.47 15.16
CA THR A 280 -7.73 -20.41 14.04
C THR A 280 -9.12 -19.98 14.50
N GLN A 281 -9.49 -20.23 15.76
CA GLN A 281 -10.73 -19.71 16.35
C GLN A 281 -10.69 -18.20 16.52
N VAL A 282 -9.58 -17.65 17.02
CA VAL A 282 -9.43 -16.19 17.17
C VAL A 282 -9.37 -15.52 15.80
N LEU A 283 -8.61 -16.08 14.85
CA LEU A 283 -8.56 -15.61 13.46
C LEU A 283 -9.96 -15.57 12.83
N ALA A 284 -10.81 -16.58 13.05
CA ALA A 284 -12.17 -16.63 12.54
C ALA A 284 -13.07 -15.49 13.05
N GLN A 285 -12.78 -14.92 14.22
CA GLN A 285 -13.57 -13.86 14.84
C GLN A 285 -13.06 -12.46 14.49
N MET A 286 -11.97 -12.35 13.73
CA MET A 286 -11.42 -11.07 13.29
C MET A 286 -12.28 -10.45 12.20
N THR A 287 -12.12 -9.14 12.02
CA THR A 287 -12.51 -8.53 10.75
C THR A 287 -11.56 -8.98 9.64
N ALA A 288 -11.98 -8.86 8.38
CA ALA A 288 -11.09 -9.13 7.25
C ALA A 288 -9.88 -8.16 7.24
N LEU A 289 -10.06 -6.93 7.73
CA LEU A 289 -8.99 -5.95 7.85
C LEU A 289 -7.93 -6.34 8.88
N ASP A 290 -8.34 -6.75 10.08
CA ASP A 290 -7.41 -7.19 11.12
C ASP A 290 -6.67 -8.46 10.67
N GLN A 291 -7.37 -9.37 9.98
CA GLN A 291 -6.73 -10.61 9.52
C GLN A 291 -5.67 -10.36 8.42
N LEU A 292 -5.73 -9.24 7.68
CA LEU A 292 -4.68 -8.86 6.73
C LEU A 292 -3.34 -8.53 7.42
N ASP A 293 -3.34 -8.09 8.68
CA ASP A 293 -2.09 -7.94 9.44
C ASP A 293 -1.42 -9.30 9.67
N TYR A 294 -2.20 -10.35 9.94
CA TYR A 294 -1.69 -11.72 10.04
C TYR A 294 -1.27 -12.31 8.69
N VAL A 295 -1.90 -11.88 7.59
CA VAL A 295 -1.44 -12.23 6.24
C VAL A 295 -0.05 -11.63 6.00
N GLU A 296 0.15 -10.36 6.33
CA GLU A 296 1.46 -9.70 6.25
C GLU A 296 2.51 -10.41 7.10
N GLU A 297 2.22 -10.65 8.38
CA GLU A 297 3.12 -11.35 9.30
C GLU A 297 3.49 -12.74 8.79
N TYR A 298 2.51 -13.49 8.27
CA TYR A 298 2.74 -14.82 7.72
C TYR A 298 3.77 -14.80 6.58
N PHE A 299 3.59 -13.92 5.60
CA PHE A 299 4.52 -13.82 4.48
C PHE A 299 5.89 -13.30 4.92
N ASN A 300 5.97 -12.46 5.95
CA ASN A 300 7.23 -11.99 6.53
C ASN A 300 8.00 -13.10 7.28
N MET A 301 7.36 -14.19 7.69
CA MET A 301 8.07 -15.37 8.22
C MET A 301 8.78 -16.18 7.13
N ILE A 302 8.41 -15.97 5.86
CA ILE A 302 9.02 -16.65 4.73
C ILE A 302 10.32 -15.93 4.38
N ASP A 303 11.38 -16.70 4.17
CA ASP A 303 12.67 -16.17 3.74
C ASP A 303 12.49 -15.27 2.50
N PRO A 304 12.80 -13.95 2.60
CA PRO A 304 12.60 -13.02 1.50
C PRO A 304 13.47 -13.35 0.29
N ALA A 305 14.55 -14.12 0.44
CA ALA A 305 15.34 -14.61 -0.69
C ALA A 305 14.60 -15.67 -1.53
N LYS A 306 13.54 -16.29 -0.98
CA LYS A 306 12.76 -17.33 -1.67
C LYS A 306 11.60 -16.75 -2.48
N LEU A 307 10.92 -15.70 -2.00
CA LEU A 307 9.77 -15.12 -2.69
C LEU A 307 10.20 -14.38 -3.97
N LYS A 308 10.14 -15.03 -5.15
CA LYS A 308 10.54 -14.42 -6.42
C LYS A 308 9.44 -13.55 -7.08
N LYS A 309 8.52 -13.01 -6.27
CA LYS A 309 7.50 -12.02 -6.65
C LYS A 309 6.50 -12.45 -7.72
N SER A 310 6.52 -13.70 -8.16
CA SER A 310 5.58 -14.22 -9.15
C SER A 310 4.28 -14.70 -8.48
N LEU A 311 3.18 -14.71 -9.22
CA LEU A 311 1.93 -15.34 -8.79
C LEU A 311 2.16 -16.79 -8.33
N ALA A 312 3.05 -17.51 -9.01
CA ALA A 312 3.39 -18.89 -8.67
C ALA A 312 4.06 -18.97 -7.29
N ASP A 313 5.06 -18.13 -7.02
CA ASP A 313 5.75 -18.15 -5.72
C ASP A 313 4.86 -17.66 -4.58
N LEU A 314 4.03 -16.65 -4.84
CA LEU A 314 3.05 -16.16 -3.88
C LEU A 314 2.05 -17.27 -3.53
N TYR A 315 1.56 -18.00 -4.54
CA TYR A 315 0.66 -19.11 -4.27
C TYR A 315 1.37 -20.30 -3.64
N MET A 316 2.59 -20.66 -4.06
CA MET A 316 3.35 -21.74 -3.44
C MET A 316 3.74 -21.42 -2.00
N ALA A 317 3.92 -20.15 -1.64
CA ALA A 317 4.09 -19.77 -0.25
C ALA A 317 2.89 -20.20 0.59
N VAL A 318 1.67 -19.99 0.11
CA VAL A 318 0.45 -20.45 0.80
C VAL A 318 0.27 -21.97 0.64
N LEU A 319 0.48 -22.51 -0.55
CA LEU A 319 0.14 -23.89 -0.87
C LEU A 319 1.19 -24.91 -0.39
N TYR A 320 2.44 -24.71 -0.78
CA TYR A 320 3.48 -25.67 -0.50
C TYR A 320 4.82 -24.94 -0.47
N PRO A 321 5.21 -24.34 0.67
CA PRO A 321 6.39 -23.45 0.74
C PRO A 321 7.68 -24.05 0.18
N LYS A 322 7.83 -25.37 0.21
CA LYS A 322 8.97 -26.10 -0.37
C LYS A 322 9.06 -26.00 -1.90
N ALA A 323 7.97 -25.66 -2.58
CA ALA A 323 7.91 -25.47 -4.03
C ALA A 323 8.13 -24.03 -4.49
N ILE A 324 8.35 -23.08 -3.58
CA ILE A 324 8.73 -21.71 -3.97
C ILE A 324 9.99 -21.76 -4.86
N GLY A 325 9.92 -21.09 -6.01
CA GLY A 325 11.00 -21.01 -7.00
C GLY A 325 11.24 -22.28 -7.81
N LYS A 326 10.42 -23.33 -7.66
CA LYS A 326 10.49 -24.54 -8.49
C LYS A 326 9.88 -24.32 -9.88
N SER A 327 10.17 -25.24 -10.81
CA SER A 327 9.62 -25.19 -12.17
C SER A 327 8.11 -25.48 -12.17
N LEU A 328 7.40 -25.01 -13.20
CA LEU A 328 5.97 -25.22 -13.35
C LEU A 328 5.59 -26.73 -13.44
N ASN A 329 6.51 -27.58 -13.90
CA ASN A 329 6.31 -29.03 -13.99
C ASN A 329 6.65 -29.78 -12.69
N TYR A 330 7.04 -29.08 -11.63
CA TYR A 330 7.36 -29.70 -10.34
C TYR A 330 6.09 -30.31 -9.74
N GLY A 331 6.14 -31.61 -9.44
CA GLY A 331 5.05 -32.33 -8.77
C GLY A 331 4.96 -31.96 -7.30
N LEU A 332 3.81 -31.44 -6.89
CA LEU A 332 3.49 -31.04 -5.52
C LEU A 332 3.02 -32.24 -4.69
N PHE A 333 2.01 -32.95 -5.21
CA PHE A 333 1.37 -34.08 -4.53
C PHE A 333 1.09 -35.19 -5.55
N THR A 334 1.35 -36.43 -5.17
CA THR A 334 1.18 -37.61 -6.02
C THR A 334 0.29 -38.64 -5.34
N THR A 335 -0.51 -39.36 -6.13
CA THR A 335 -1.31 -40.50 -5.65
C THR A 335 -0.45 -41.77 -5.48
N PRO A 336 -0.72 -42.61 -4.47
CA PRO A 336 -1.67 -42.41 -3.36
C PRO A 336 -1.09 -41.51 -2.25
N GLY A 337 -1.94 -40.74 -1.58
CA GLY A 337 -1.55 -39.97 -0.39
C GLY A 337 -2.62 -38.99 0.08
N ILE A 338 -2.67 -38.72 1.39
CA ILE A 338 -3.65 -37.80 1.99
C ILE A 338 -3.54 -36.40 1.38
N ALA A 339 -2.32 -35.91 1.18
CA ALA A 339 -2.09 -34.59 0.59
C ALA A 339 -2.64 -34.49 -0.83
N TYR A 340 -2.48 -35.53 -1.65
CA TYR A 340 -3.10 -35.60 -2.98
C TYR A 340 -4.62 -35.70 -2.88
N GLN A 341 -5.17 -36.57 -2.02
CA GLN A 341 -6.61 -36.73 -1.85
C GLN A 341 -7.29 -35.41 -1.48
N GLN A 342 -6.72 -34.69 -0.52
CA GLN A 342 -7.19 -33.37 -0.11
C GLN A 342 -7.10 -32.38 -1.27
N ASN A 343 -6.00 -32.36 -2.03
CA ASN A 343 -5.78 -31.38 -3.11
C ASN A 343 -6.26 -31.83 -4.49
N SER A 344 -6.96 -32.96 -4.61
CA SER A 344 -7.28 -33.61 -5.89
C SER A 344 -8.05 -32.71 -6.88
N GLY A 345 -8.74 -31.67 -6.41
CA GLY A 345 -9.37 -30.65 -7.26
C GLY A 345 -8.39 -29.78 -8.06
N LEU A 346 -7.09 -29.82 -7.73
CA LEU A 346 -6.02 -29.15 -8.46
C LEU A 346 -5.53 -29.96 -9.65
N ASP A 347 -5.68 -31.28 -9.67
CA ASP A 347 -5.25 -32.15 -10.78
C ASP A 347 -6.20 -31.96 -11.98
N ILE A 348 -5.75 -31.21 -12.99
CA ILE A 348 -6.58 -30.83 -14.14
C ILE A 348 -6.60 -31.98 -15.15
N ASN A 349 -5.44 -32.61 -15.40
CA ASN A 349 -5.30 -33.64 -16.41
C ASN A 349 -5.62 -35.06 -15.88
N ARG A 350 -5.77 -35.20 -14.56
CA ARG A 350 -6.06 -36.45 -13.83
C ARG A 350 -4.98 -37.52 -13.99
N ASP A 351 -3.71 -37.10 -14.10
CA ASP A 351 -2.57 -38.01 -14.24
C ASP A 351 -2.08 -38.58 -12.88
N GLY A 352 -2.67 -38.13 -11.77
CA GLY A 352 -2.31 -38.58 -10.44
C GLY A 352 -1.17 -37.77 -9.81
N THR A 353 -0.71 -36.70 -10.45
CA THR A 353 0.31 -35.77 -9.96
C THR A 353 -0.16 -34.33 -10.12
N ILE A 354 -0.35 -33.62 -9.01
CA ILE A 354 -0.65 -32.19 -9.05
C ILE A 354 0.66 -31.42 -9.26
N SER A 355 0.78 -30.69 -10.36
CA SER A 355 1.94 -29.83 -10.64
C SER A 355 1.77 -28.39 -10.15
N VAL A 356 2.87 -27.65 -10.04
CA VAL A 356 2.84 -26.19 -9.81
C VAL A 356 1.99 -25.49 -10.87
N SER A 357 2.10 -25.90 -12.14
CA SER A 357 1.35 -25.29 -13.24
C SER A 357 -0.16 -25.37 -13.07
N GLU A 358 -0.66 -26.53 -12.63
CA GLU A 358 -2.10 -26.75 -12.46
C GLU A 358 -2.64 -26.02 -11.23
N ALA A 359 -1.86 -26.00 -10.15
CA ALA A 359 -2.17 -25.22 -8.97
C ALA A 359 -2.28 -23.72 -9.31
N VAL A 360 -1.31 -23.18 -10.05
CA VAL A 360 -1.32 -21.76 -10.48
C VAL A 360 -2.45 -21.46 -11.47
N ALA A 361 -2.80 -22.40 -12.35
CA ALA A 361 -3.90 -22.23 -13.30
C ALA A 361 -5.24 -21.94 -12.58
N LYS A 362 -5.46 -22.51 -11.38
CA LYS A 362 -6.64 -22.19 -10.57
C LYS A 362 -6.66 -20.75 -10.08
N ILE A 363 -5.50 -20.20 -9.72
CA ILE A 363 -5.37 -18.81 -9.27
C ILE A 363 -5.55 -17.86 -10.45
N GLN A 364 -4.95 -18.19 -11.60
CA GLN A 364 -5.14 -17.42 -12.84
C GLN A 364 -6.62 -17.37 -13.25
N ALA A 365 -7.35 -18.47 -13.07
CA ALA A 365 -8.79 -18.52 -13.33
C ALA A 365 -9.65 -17.67 -12.37
N ARG A 366 -9.05 -17.03 -11.35
CA ARG A 366 -9.77 -16.08 -10.47
C ARG A 366 -9.88 -14.70 -11.08
N PHE A 367 -9.02 -14.31 -12.01
CA PHE A 367 -9.12 -13.00 -12.66
C PHE A 367 -10.31 -12.96 -13.63
N ILE A 368 -11.03 -11.84 -13.67
CA ILE A 368 -12.26 -11.64 -14.48
C ILE A 368 -12.26 -10.36 -15.31
#